data_AF-A0A1Y2BK96-F1
#
_entry.id   AF-A0A1Y2BK96-F1
#
_cell.length_a   1.000
_cell.length_b   1.000
_cell.length_c   1.000
_cell.angle_alpha   90.00
_cell.angle_beta   90.00
_cell.angle_gamma   90.00
#
_symmetry.space_group_name_H-M   'P 1'
#
loop_
_entity.id
_entity.type
_entity.pdbx_description
1 polymer ?
#
loop_
_entity_poly.entity_id
_entity_poly.type
_entity_poly.pdbx_seq_one_letter_code
_entity_poly.pdbx_strand_id
1 'polypeptide(L)'
;MLLFACLCWSIISCLRYFSWLGPAGDVSHSIALLTMEALIGTICLVAILGFNLMLAMERYFVMRQRSDNDTKVYFPVVGGLLGVYACIIVWVFSTASSTDSVLPDQELQARVWLWATAFYYITTILAIISLYTTTFLHTRKVLRMYLEMHPSSAQQLIQNQALFRIERKVLLYSVCFGLVVIVCYLPEILLNAVIIVGLLDPNKQLDDIEVWKCVANVFVACDMVITPLLVMYVGPKNEPEAKVEMEKA
;
A
#
# COMPACT_ATOMS: atom_id res chain seq x y z
N MET A 1 1.28 12.67 -1.87
CA MET A 1 0.21 12.09 -1.04
C MET A 1 0.61 10.75 -0.43
N LEU A 2 0.97 9.73 -1.22
CA LEU A 2 1.41 8.43 -0.69
C LEU A 2 2.58 8.54 0.31
N LEU A 3 3.64 9.29 -0.03
CA LEU A 3 4.76 9.55 0.90
C LEU A 3 4.29 10.16 2.23
N PHE A 4 3.33 11.08 2.21
CA PHE A 4 2.79 11.67 3.43
C PHE A 4 2.01 10.63 4.25
N ALA A 5 1.19 9.79 3.63
CA ALA A 5 0.48 8.71 4.31
C ALA A 5 1.47 7.71 4.96
N CYS A 6 2.53 7.33 4.24
CA CYS A 6 3.61 6.50 4.78
C CYS A 6 4.31 7.19 5.96
N LEU A 7 4.64 8.48 5.87
CA LEU A 7 5.27 9.24 6.95
C LEU A 7 4.37 9.44 8.18
N CYS A 8 3.06 9.56 8.00
CA CYS A 8 2.11 9.55 9.11
C CYS A 8 2.06 8.18 9.79
N TRP A 9 2.01 7.11 8.99
CA TRP A 9 1.97 5.73 9.46
C TRP A 9 3.21 5.30 10.24
N SER A 10 4.41 5.44 9.66
CA SER A 10 5.32 6.45 10.17
C SER A 10 5.40 6.67 11.68
N ILE A 11 5.09 7.91 11.99
CA ILE A 11 5.04 8.47 13.33
C ILE A 11 4.15 7.61 14.25
N ILE A 12 2.98 7.16 13.79
CA ILE A 12 2.03 6.39 14.62
C ILE A 12 2.61 5.05 15.04
N SER A 13 3.28 4.34 14.13
CA SER A 13 3.91 3.05 14.43
C SER A 13 5.04 3.20 15.45
N CYS A 14 5.83 4.26 15.33
CA CYS A 14 6.83 4.61 16.34
C CYS A 14 6.18 4.93 17.69
N LEU A 15 5.12 5.75 17.72
CA LEU A 15 4.40 6.08 18.95
C LEU A 15 3.85 4.82 19.64
N ARG A 16 3.21 3.92 18.88
CA ARG A 16 2.71 2.64 19.38
C ARG A 16 3.82 1.74 19.92
N TYR A 17 4.99 1.75 19.28
CA TYR A 17 6.14 0.99 19.76
C TYR A 17 6.71 1.57 21.06
N PHE A 18 6.80 2.90 21.18
CA PHE A 18 7.23 3.56 22.41
C PHE A 18 6.20 3.43 23.53
N SER A 19 4.90 3.45 23.23
CA SER A 19 3.84 3.21 24.21
C SER A 19 3.87 1.78 24.75
N TRP A 20 4.28 0.82 23.91
CA TRP A 20 4.53 -0.57 24.30
C TRP A 20 5.83 -0.76 25.11
N LEU A 21 6.93 -0.08 24.76
CA LEU A 21 8.21 -0.16 25.47
C LEU A 21 8.28 0.62 26.81
N GLY A 22 7.39 1.58 27.02
CA GLY A 22 7.34 2.37 28.25
C GLY A 22 7.22 1.49 29.50
N PRO A 23 7.57 1.98 30.71
CA PRO A 23 7.57 1.19 31.94
C PRO A 23 6.22 0.48 32.12
N ALA A 24 6.24 -0.81 31.81
CA ALA A 24 5.07 -1.62 31.56
C ALA A 24 4.26 -1.82 32.85
N GLY A 25 3.01 -1.35 32.86
CA GLY A 25 1.97 -1.84 33.77
C GLY A 25 1.17 -0.79 34.56
N ASP A 26 1.78 0.33 34.98
CA ASP A 26 1.20 1.16 36.04
C ASP A 26 0.77 2.58 35.65
N VAL A 27 1.31 3.14 34.56
CA VAL A 27 0.76 4.39 34.04
C VAL A 27 -0.51 4.00 33.32
N SER A 28 -1.65 4.44 33.85
CA SER A 28 -2.96 4.34 33.23
C SER A 28 -2.86 4.82 31.79
N HIS A 29 -2.53 3.91 30.86
CA HIS A 29 -2.56 4.21 29.44
C HIS A 29 -3.98 4.62 29.21
N SER A 30 -4.17 5.91 28.95
CA SER A 30 -5.49 6.46 28.77
C SER A 30 -6.12 5.63 27.68
N ILE A 31 -7.20 4.91 27.99
CA ILE A 31 -7.91 4.07 27.03
C ILE A 31 -8.20 4.89 25.76
N ALA A 32 -8.40 6.20 25.91
CA ALA A 32 -8.51 7.15 24.81
C ALA A 32 -7.27 7.20 23.90
N LEU A 33 -6.05 7.18 24.43
CA LEU A 33 -4.82 7.16 23.63
C LEU A 33 -4.72 5.88 22.80
N LEU A 34 -4.92 4.71 23.42
CA LEU A 34 -4.88 3.41 22.73
C LEU A 34 -5.98 3.31 21.65
N THR A 35 -7.17 3.82 21.96
CA THR A 35 -8.29 3.89 21.00
C THR A 35 -7.96 4.83 19.83
N MET A 36 -7.30 5.97 20.09
CA MET A 36 -6.85 6.88 19.05
C MET A 36 -5.74 6.25 18.19
N GLU A 37 -4.80 5.53 18.79
CA GLU A 37 -3.76 4.80 18.06
C GLU A 37 -4.37 3.76 17.12
N ALA A 38 -5.35 2.97 17.59
CA ALA A 38 -6.07 2.00 16.77
C ALA A 38 -6.82 2.64 15.60
N LEU A 39 -7.55 3.74 15.88
CA LEU A 39 -8.31 4.50 14.90
C LEU A 39 -7.40 5.10 13.81
N ILE A 40 -6.42 5.91 14.22
CA ILE A 40 -5.54 6.62 13.29
C ILE A 40 -4.70 5.60 12.52
N GLY A 41 -4.24 4.53 13.20
CA GLY A 41 -3.50 3.47 12.56
C GLY A 41 -4.28 2.80 11.42
N THR A 42 -5.53 2.41 11.68
CA THR A 42 -6.40 1.81 10.66
C THR A 42 -6.63 2.77 9.48
N ILE A 43 -6.87 4.06 9.75
CA ILE A 43 -7.07 5.09 8.72
C ILE A 43 -5.82 5.23 7.85
N CYS A 44 -4.63 5.24 8.46
CA CYS A 44 -3.36 5.35 7.74
C CYS A 44 -3.11 4.15 6.83
N LEU A 45 -3.33 2.93 7.31
CA LEU A 45 -3.19 1.71 6.49
C LEU A 45 -4.08 1.75 5.25
N VAL A 46 -5.35 2.11 5.45
CA VAL A 46 -6.32 2.24 4.35
C VAL A 46 -5.96 3.36 3.39
N ALA A 47 -5.47 4.49 3.89
CA ALA A 47 -4.97 5.55 3.03
C ALA A 47 -3.77 5.09 2.18
N ILE A 48 -2.82 4.33 2.76
CA ILE A 48 -1.66 3.79 2.04
C ILE A 48 -2.11 2.86 0.91
N LEU A 49 -2.98 1.90 1.19
CA LEU A 49 -3.50 0.99 0.17
C LEU A 49 -4.36 1.71 -0.88
N GLY A 50 -5.19 2.65 -0.46
CA GLY A 50 -5.99 3.49 -1.35
C GLY A 50 -5.16 4.33 -2.31
N PHE A 51 -4.12 5.00 -1.81
CA PHE A 51 -3.21 5.77 -2.66
C PHE A 51 -2.38 4.87 -3.58
N ASN A 52 -2.02 3.66 -3.14
CA ASN A 52 -1.40 2.65 -4.01
C ASN A 52 -2.33 2.22 -5.14
N LEU A 53 -3.61 2.04 -4.87
CA LEU A 53 -4.61 1.74 -5.89
C LEU A 53 -4.76 2.91 -6.88
N MET A 54 -4.84 4.15 -6.39
CA MET A 54 -4.89 5.33 -7.25
C MET A 54 -3.65 5.45 -8.14
N LEU A 55 -2.45 5.16 -7.61
CA LEU A 55 -1.21 5.13 -8.39
C LEU A 55 -1.25 4.03 -9.47
N ALA A 56 -1.71 2.82 -9.12
CA ALA A 56 -1.87 1.74 -10.10
C ALA A 56 -2.84 2.10 -11.21
N MET A 57 -3.94 2.79 -10.88
CA MET A 57 -4.92 3.30 -11.85
C MET A 57 -4.34 4.37 -12.75
N GLU A 58 -3.63 5.36 -12.19
CA GLU A 58 -2.93 6.40 -12.95
C GLU A 58 -1.99 5.76 -13.99
N ARG A 59 -1.15 4.81 -13.56
CA ARG A 59 -0.24 4.07 -14.44
C ARG A 59 -0.98 3.30 -15.52
N TYR A 60 -2.06 2.61 -15.16
CA TYR A 60 -2.88 1.89 -16.13
C TYR A 60 -3.46 2.81 -17.21
N PHE A 61 -3.99 3.98 -16.80
CA PHE A 61 -4.60 4.93 -17.72
C PHE A 61 -3.60 5.63 -18.64
N VAL A 62 -2.46 6.05 -18.09
CA VAL A 62 -1.35 6.64 -18.86
C VAL A 62 -0.87 5.66 -19.92
N MET A 63 -0.67 4.39 -19.56
CA MET A 63 -0.19 3.36 -20.49
C MET A 63 -1.24 2.93 -21.52
N ARG A 64 -2.53 3.17 -21.24
CA ARG A 64 -3.62 2.99 -22.22
C ARG A 64 -3.90 4.24 -23.06
N GLN A 65 -3.19 5.35 -22.83
CA GLN A 65 -3.41 6.62 -23.52
C GLN A 65 -4.89 7.05 -23.49
N ARG A 66 -5.59 6.79 -22.37
CA ARG A 66 -6.98 7.23 -22.19
C ARG A 66 -7.02 8.74 -21.99
N SER A 67 -8.05 9.39 -22.52
CA SER A 67 -8.25 10.83 -22.32
C SER A 67 -8.50 11.13 -20.84
N ASP A 68 -8.04 12.28 -20.35
CA ASP A 68 -8.24 12.69 -18.95
C ASP A 68 -9.71 12.76 -18.57
N ASN A 69 -10.61 13.05 -19.52
CA ASN A 69 -12.04 13.13 -19.26
C ASN A 69 -12.66 11.75 -18.96
N ASP A 70 -12.15 10.69 -19.59
CA ASP A 70 -12.59 9.32 -19.30
C ASP A 70 -12.13 8.84 -17.93
N THR A 71 -10.97 9.30 -17.46
CA THR A 71 -10.29 8.76 -16.28
C THR A 71 -10.68 9.46 -14.98
N LYS A 72 -11.08 10.74 -15.06
CA LYS A 72 -11.47 11.58 -13.92
C LYS A 72 -12.55 10.99 -13.04
N VAL A 73 -13.47 10.18 -13.58
CA VAL A 73 -14.59 9.60 -12.81
C VAL A 73 -14.11 8.50 -11.84
N TYR A 74 -13.01 7.80 -12.13
CA TYR A 74 -12.61 6.66 -11.31
C TYR A 74 -11.91 7.06 -10.00
N PHE A 75 -11.16 8.17 -9.98
CA PHE A 75 -10.51 8.68 -8.77
C PHE A 75 -11.49 9.05 -7.64
N PRO A 76 -12.59 9.82 -7.87
CA PRO A 76 -13.58 10.10 -6.85
C PRO A 76 -14.36 8.85 -6.43
N VAL A 77 -14.50 7.83 -7.28
CA VAL A 77 -15.08 6.54 -6.86
C VAL A 77 -14.20 5.87 -5.81
N VAL A 78 -12.88 5.77 -6.05
CA VAL A 78 -11.95 5.22 -5.05
C VAL A 78 -11.92 6.11 -3.79
N GLY A 79 -11.90 7.43 -3.95
CA GLY A 79 -11.99 8.38 -2.83
C GLY A 79 -13.28 8.23 -2.01
N GLY A 80 -14.41 7.99 -2.68
CA GLY A 80 -15.70 7.72 -2.04
C GLY A 80 -15.69 6.40 -1.26
N LEU A 81 -15.13 5.33 -1.84
CA LEU A 81 -14.96 4.04 -1.13
C LEU A 81 -14.07 4.17 0.10
N LEU A 82 -12.96 4.93 -0.01
CA LEU A 82 -12.10 5.27 1.11
C LEU A 82 -12.85 6.06 2.19
N GLY A 83 -13.64 7.05 1.79
CA GLY A 83 -14.46 7.85 2.70
C GLY A 83 -15.51 7.03 3.43
N VAL A 84 -16.22 6.14 2.73
CA VAL A 84 -17.20 5.22 3.33
C VAL A 84 -16.53 4.32 4.37
N TYR A 85 -15.38 3.73 4.02
CA TYR A 85 -14.64 2.90 4.95
C TYR A 85 -14.17 3.71 6.17
N ALA A 86 -13.60 4.91 5.97
CA ALA A 86 -13.19 5.78 7.07
C ALA A 86 -14.35 6.12 8.02
N CYS A 87 -15.54 6.38 7.48
CA CYS A 87 -16.76 6.59 8.29
C CYS A 87 -17.11 5.35 9.13
N ILE A 88 -16.99 4.14 8.58
CA ILE A 88 -17.21 2.88 9.32
C ILE A 88 -16.21 2.77 10.48
N ILE A 89 -14.93 3.03 10.24
CA ILE A 89 -13.89 2.95 11.28
C ILE A 89 -14.07 4.01 12.36
N VAL A 90 -14.40 5.24 11.99
CA VAL A 90 -14.72 6.29 12.96
C VAL A 90 -15.93 5.90 13.81
N TRP A 91 -16.98 5.32 13.20
CA TRP A 91 -18.14 4.83 13.94
C TRP A 91 -17.77 3.69 14.91
N VAL A 92 -16.96 2.73 14.48
CA VAL A 92 -16.47 1.63 15.32
C VAL A 92 -15.76 2.17 16.56
N PHE A 93 -14.75 3.02 16.38
CA PHE A 93 -13.91 3.51 17.50
C PHE A 93 -14.52 4.69 18.28
N SER A 94 -15.61 5.29 17.80
CA SER A 94 -16.41 6.23 18.61
C SER A 94 -17.42 5.52 19.52
N THR A 95 -17.77 4.26 19.22
CA THR A 95 -18.73 3.48 20.01
C THR A 95 -18.10 2.39 20.86
N ALA A 96 -16.84 2.03 20.60
CA ALA A 96 -16.06 1.07 21.37
C ALA A 96 -14.63 1.58 21.61
N SER A 97 -14.12 1.35 22.81
CA SER A 97 -12.70 1.55 23.14
C SER A 97 -11.83 0.43 22.56
N SER A 98 -10.51 0.61 22.59
CA SER A 98 -9.53 -0.44 22.35
C SER A 98 -8.51 -0.47 23.48
N THR A 99 -8.39 -1.60 24.16
CA THR A 99 -7.39 -1.83 25.22
C THR A 99 -6.05 -2.31 24.70
N ASP A 100 -5.99 -2.78 23.44
CA ASP A 100 -4.79 -3.36 22.85
C ASP A 100 -4.22 -2.54 21.67
N SER A 101 -4.77 -1.35 21.41
CA SER A 101 -4.43 -0.45 20.30
C SER A 101 -4.65 -1.03 18.90
N VAL A 102 -5.38 -2.13 18.77
CA VAL A 102 -5.61 -2.82 17.50
C VAL A 102 -7.09 -3.11 17.27
N LEU A 103 -7.72 -3.83 18.20
CA LEU A 103 -9.09 -4.31 18.08
C LEU A 103 -10.00 -3.50 19.03
N PRO A 104 -11.23 -3.14 18.61
CA PRO A 104 -12.21 -2.61 19.55
C PRO A 104 -12.66 -3.69 20.54
N ASP A 105 -12.91 -3.29 21.79
CA ASP A 105 -13.21 -4.21 22.90
C ASP A 105 -14.62 -4.82 22.81
N GLN A 106 -15.55 -4.15 22.13
CA GLN A 106 -16.92 -4.65 21.98
C GLN A 106 -17.01 -5.64 20.82
N GLU A 107 -17.60 -6.81 21.07
CA GLU A 107 -17.64 -7.94 20.12
C GLU A 107 -18.30 -7.60 18.78
N LEU A 108 -19.38 -6.80 18.78
CA LEU A 108 -20.06 -6.39 17.56
C LEU A 108 -19.16 -5.49 16.70
N GLN A 109 -18.56 -4.48 17.32
CA GLN A 109 -17.63 -3.54 16.68
C GLN A 109 -16.39 -4.25 16.17
N ALA A 110 -15.86 -5.21 16.93
CA ALA A 110 -14.72 -6.04 16.53
C ALA A 110 -15.05 -6.83 15.27
N ARG A 111 -16.22 -7.47 15.21
CA ARG A 111 -16.66 -8.20 14.01
C ARG A 111 -16.83 -7.28 12.81
N VAL A 112 -17.47 -6.12 12.98
CA VAL A 112 -17.65 -5.16 11.88
C VAL A 112 -16.31 -4.66 11.38
N TRP A 113 -15.40 -4.28 12.28
CA TRP A 113 -14.05 -3.83 11.94
C TRP A 113 -13.28 -4.92 11.19
N LEU A 114 -13.29 -6.15 11.69
CA LEU A 114 -12.60 -7.28 11.07
C LEU A 114 -13.10 -7.55 9.64
N TRP A 115 -14.41 -7.68 9.45
CA TRP A 115 -14.99 -7.95 8.13
C TRP A 115 -14.81 -6.79 7.16
N ALA A 116 -15.00 -5.55 7.62
CA ALA A 116 -14.79 -4.37 6.78
C ALA A 116 -13.34 -4.28 6.32
N THR A 117 -12.38 -4.48 7.22
CA THR A 117 -10.94 -4.41 6.94
C THR A 117 -10.51 -5.54 6.01
N ALA A 118 -10.94 -6.78 6.28
CA ALA A 118 -10.64 -7.92 5.41
C ALA A 118 -11.19 -7.71 3.99
N PHE A 119 -12.45 -7.28 3.87
CA PHE A 119 -13.07 -7.02 2.58
C PHE A 119 -12.34 -5.90 1.82
N TYR A 120 -12.04 -4.80 2.50
CA TYR A 120 -11.33 -3.66 1.92
C TYR A 120 -9.93 -4.06 1.41
N TYR A 121 -9.16 -4.80 2.21
CA TYR A 121 -7.83 -5.26 1.81
C TYR A 121 -7.84 -6.23 0.64
N ILE A 122 -8.68 -7.27 0.71
CA ILE A 122 -8.74 -8.28 -0.37
C ILE A 122 -9.14 -7.61 -1.69
N THR A 123 -10.19 -6.79 -1.68
CA THR A 123 -10.66 -6.10 -2.89
C THR A 123 -9.61 -5.14 -3.45
N THR A 124 -8.94 -4.37 -2.60
CA THR A 124 -7.90 -3.42 -3.02
C THR A 124 -6.67 -4.13 -3.58
N ILE A 125 -6.18 -5.19 -2.93
CA ILE A 125 -5.04 -5.98 -3.40
C ILE A 125 -5.34 -6.63 -4.75
N LEU A 126 -6.51 -7.26 -4.90
CA LEU A 126 -6.92 -7.86 -6.17
C LEU A 126 -7.03 -6.81 -7.28
N ALA A 127 -7.55 -5.63 -6.98
CA ALA A 127 -7.63 -4.52 -7.93
C ALA A 127 -6.23 -4.06 -8.38
N ILE A 128 -5.29 -3.87 -7.44
CA ILE A 128 -3.90 -3.50 -7.73
C ILE A 128 -3.22 -4.54 -8.63
N ILE A 129 -3.32 -5.83 -8.27
CA ILE A 129 -2.73 -6.93 -9.05
C ILE A 129 -3.33 -7.00 -10.45
N SER A 130 -4.66 -6.86 -10.56
CA SER A 130 -5.36 -6.84 -11.85
C SER A 130 -4.92 -5.68 -12.73
N LEU A 131 -4.83 -4.46 -12.18
CA LEU A 131 -4.39 -3.27 -12.91
C LEU A 131 -2.95 -3.41 -13.40
N TYR A 132 -2.03 -3.88 -12.57
CA TYR A 132 -0.64 -4.08 -13.01
C TYR A 132 -0.51 -5.20 -14.04
N THR A 133 -1.24 -6.30 -13.87
CA THR A 133 -1.24 -7.41 -14.83
C THR A 133 -1.77 -6.95 -16.19
N THR A 134 -2.91 -6.25 -16.19
CA THR A 134 -3.51 -5.73 -17.42
C THR A 134 -2.64 -4.67 -18.08
N THR A 135 -2.00 -3.78 -17.31
CA THR A 135 -1.01 -2.81 -17.81
C THR A 135 0.15 -3.54 -18.50
N PHE A 136 0.73 -4.53 -17.83
CA PHE A 136 1.85 -5.31 -18.37
C PHE A 136 1.49 -6.04 -19.67
N LEU A 137 0.33 -6.71 -19.70
CA LEU A 137 -0.13 -7.40 -20.90
C LEU A 137 -0.41 -6.42 -22.05
N HIS A 138 -0.98 -5.25 -21.75
CA HIS A 138 -1.23 -4.20 -22.73
C HIS A 138 0.09 -3.67 -23.33
N THR A 139 1.05 -3.29 -22.49
CA THR A 139 2.37 -2.80 -22.95
C THR A 139 3.08 -3.84 -23.83
N ARG A 140 3.01 -5.13 -23.47
CA ARG A 140 3.56 -6.21 -24.30
C ARG A 140 2.89 -6.32 -25.67
N LYS A 141 1.56 -6.15 -25.71
CA LYS A 141 0.79 -6.21 -26.96
C LYS A 141 1.13 -5.04 -27.88
N VAL A 142 1.17 -3.82 -27.33
CA VAL A 142 1.52 -2.60 -28.08
C VAL A 142 2.94 -2.69 -28.64
N LEU A 143 3.91 -3.14 -27.84
CA LEU A 143 5.28 -3.33 -28.29
C LEU A 143 5.37 -4.32 -29.47
N ARG A 144 4.63 -5.44 -29.40
CA ARG A 144 4.60 -6.42 -30.48
C ARG A 144 4.04 -5.81 -31.78
N MET A 145 2.91 -5.09 -31.69
CA MET A 145 2.33 -4.42 -32.86
C MET A 145 3.28 -3.39 -33.48
N TYR A 146 3.98 -2.61 -32.65
CA TYR A 146 4.94 -1.63 -33.12
C TYR A 146 6.11 -2.27 -33.87
N LEU A 147 6.64 -3.38 -33.36
CA LEU A 147 7.72 -4.13 -34.01
C LEU A 147 7.28 -4.74 -35.35
N GLU A 148 6.01 -5.14 -35.48
CA GLU A 148 5.46 -5.72 -36.71
C GLU A 148 5.17 -4.64 -37.78
N MET A 149 4.73 -3.43 -37.40
CA MET A 149 4.34 -2.39 -38.36
C MET A 149 5.51 -1.57 -38.94
N HIS A 150 6.62 -1.41 -38.23
CA HIS A 150 7.70 -0.48 -38.64
C HIS A 150 9.07 -1.17 -38.76
N PRO A 151 9.28 -2.06 -39.75
CA PRO A 151 10.56 -2.74 -39.93
C PRO A 151 11.68 -1.84 -40.49
N SER A 152 11.41 -0.59 -40.90
CA SER A 152 12.24 0.12 -41.89
C SER A 152 13.06 1.32 -41.39
N SER A 153 12.94 1.80 -40.16
CA SER A 153 13.86 2.83 -39.64
C SER A 153 14.52 2.40 -38.33
N ALA A 154 15.79 1.98 -38.43
CA ALA A 154 16.57 1.50 -37.29
C ALA A 154 16.63 2.54 -36.16
N GLN A 155 16.62 3.84 -36.50
CA GLN A 155 16.73 4.93 -35.54
C GLN A 155 15.47 5.16 -34.71
N GLN A 156 14.26 5.09 -35.30
CA GLN A 156 13.01 5.14 -34.51
C GLN A 156 12.83 3.89 -33.67
N LEU A 157 13.28 2.74 -34.18
CA LEU A 157 13.25 1.47 -33.45
C LEU A 157 14.10 1.55 -32.18
N ILE A 158 15.30 2.15 -32.26
CA ILE A 158 16.18 2.39 -31.10
C ILE A 158 15.53 3.36 -30.09
N GLN A 159 14.97 4.49 -30.54
CA GLN A 159 14.31 5.45 -29.65
C GLN A 159 13.10 4.84 -28.94
N ASN A 160 12.24 4.14 -29.68
CA ASN A 160 11.07 3.48 -29.11
C ASN A 160 11.46 2.36 -28.15
N GLN A 161 12.49 1.57 -28.49
CA GLN A 161 13.02 0.56 -27.56
C GLN A 161 13.54 1.18 -26.26
N ALA A 162 14.20 2.35 -26.33
CA ALA A 162 14.66 3.05 -25.14
C ALA A 162 13.49 3.50 -24.26
N LEU A 163 12.45 4.10 -24.84
CA LEU A 163 11.22 4.48 -24.13
C LEU A 163 10.54 3.26 -23.49
N PHE A 164 10.36 2.17 -24.24
CA PHE A 164 9.75 0.95 -23.70
C PHE A 164 10.59 0.31 -22.57
N ARG A 165 11.92 0.41 -22.63
CA ARG A 165 12.79 -0.04 -21.53
C ARG A 165 12.58 0.80 -20.27
N ILE A 166 12.44 2.12 -20.42
CA ILE A 166 12.16 3.03 -19.31
C ILE A 166 10.78 2.71 -18.72
N GLU A 167 9.74 2.61 -19.55
CA GLU A 167 8.38 2.27 -19.11
C GLU A 167 8.33 0.91 -18.40
N ARG A 168 9.01 -0.11 -18.94
CA ARG A 168 9.06 -1.43 -18.32
C ARG A 168 9.80 -1.41 -16.98
N LYS A 169 10.86 -0.62 -16.86
CA LYS A 169 11.55 -0.41 -15.57
C LYS A 169 10.62 0.26 -14.57
N VAL A 170 9.94 1.35 -14.96
CA VAL A 170 8.98 2.06 -14.09
C VAL A 170 7.85 1.13 -13.65
N LEU A 171 7.28 0.34 -14.56
CA LEU A 171 6.24 -0.63 -14.24
C LEU A 171 6.75 -1.72 -13.29
N LEU A 172 7.94 -2.28 -13.55
CA LEU A 172 8.55 -3.27 -12.68
C LEU A 172 8.72 -2.72 -11.26
N TYR A 173 9.22 -1.49 -11.13
CA TYR A 173 9.36 -0.84 -9.83
C TYR A 173 8.02 -0.57 -9.16
N SER A 174 6.99 -0.19 -9.92
CA SER A 174 5.62 -0.02 -9.40
C SER A 174 5.04 -1.34 -8.88
N VAL A 175 5.31 -2.45 -9.57
CA VAL A 175 4.93 -3.81 -9.13
C VAL A 175 5.72 -4.20 -7.88
N CYS A 176 7.03 -3.99 -7.87
CA CYS A 176 7.86 -4.25 -6.68
C CYS A 176 7.37 -3.44 -5.48
N PHE A 177 7.00 -2.18 -5.69
CA PHE A 177 6.43 -1.33 -4.64
C PHE A 177 5.14 -1.93 -4.07
N GLY A 178 4.20 -2.31 -4.95
CA GLY A 178 2.96 -2.96 -4.53
C GLY A 178 3.19 -4.29 -3.81
N LEU A 179 4.18 -5.09 -4.25
CA LEU A 179 4.55 -6.35 -3.61
C LEU A 179 5.16 -6.14 -2.22
N VAL A 180 6.02 -5.14 -2.06
CA VAL A 180 6.58 -4.80 -0.73
C VAL A 180 5.47 -4.42 0.23
N VAL A 181 4.55 -3.55 -0.18
CA VAL A 181 3.37 -3.21 0.61
C VAL A 181 2.61 -4.48 1.00
N ILE A 182 2.26 -5.35 0.04
CA ILE A 182 1.57 -6.61 0.34
C ILE A 182 2.36 -7.44 1.37
N VAL A 183 3.66 -7.66 1.16
CA VAL A 183 4.50 -8.49 2.05
C VAL A 183 4.60 -7.89 3.45
N CYS A 184 4.75 -6.57 3.57
CA CYS A 184 4.87 -5.87 4.85
C CYS A 184 3.57 -5.88 5.66
N TYR A 185 2.41 -5.84 5.00
CA TYR A 185 1.11 -5.84 5.69
C TYR A 185 0.48 -7.24 5.81
N LEU A 186 0.96 -8.23 5.04
CA LEU A 186 0.40 -9.59 5.03
C LEU A 186 0.34 -10.26 6.41
N PRO A 187 1.37 -10.19 7.29
CA PRO A 187 1.30 -10.84 8.60
C PRO A 187 0.16 -10.33 9.47
N GLU A 188 -0.11 -9.03 9.44
CA GLU A 188 -1.22 -8.41 10.17
C GLU A 188 -2.58 -8.87 9.62
N ILE A 189 -2.70 -8.96 8.30
CA ILE A 189 -3.91 -9.48 7.63
C ILE A 189 -4.14 -10.95 7.99
N LEU A 190 -3.07 -11.76 7.97
CA LEU A 190 -3.15 -13.18 8.32
C LEU A 190 -3.54 -13.37 9.79
N LEU A 191 -2.95 -12.61 10.71
CA LEU A 191 -3.35 -12.64 12.12
C LEU A 191 -4.84 -12.36 12.29
N ASN A 192 -5.34 -11.28 11.68
CA ASN A 192 -6.76 -10.95 11.71
C ASN A 192 -7.63 -12.04 11.09
N ALA A 193 -7.21 -12.64 9.97
CA ALA A 193 -7.94 -13.73 9.33
C ALA A 193 -8.02 -14.99 10.20
N VAL A 194 -6.92 -15.36 10.86
CA VAL A 194 -6.87 -16.52 11.77
C VAL A 194 -7.80 -16.30 12.98
N ILE A 195 -7.84 -15.08 13.51
CA ILE A 195 -8.78 -14.70 14.59
C ILE A 195 -10.23 -14.80 14.10
N ILE A 196 -10.55 -14.29 12.89
CA ILE A 196 -11.92 -14.34 12.32
C ILE A 196 -12.41 -15.78 12.13
N VAL A 197 -11.55 -16.66 11.62
CA VAL A 197 -11.91 -18.07 11.38
C VAL A 197 -12.05 -18.84 12.69
N GLY A 198 -11.66 -18.25 13.83
CA GLY A 198 -11.71 -18.88 15.15
C GLY A 198 -10.64 -19.96 15.32
N LEU A 199 -9.56 -19.90 14.52
CA LEU A 199 -8.41 -20.79 14.67
C LEU A 199 -7.55 -20.42 15.89
N LEU A 200 -7.64 -19.17 16.31
CA LEU A 200 -6.90 -18.61 17.44
C LEU A 200 -7.90 -17.89 18.36
N ASP A 201 -8.02 -18.36 19.61
CA ASP A 201 -8.92 -17.76 20.61
C ASP A 201 -8.15 -16.68 21.37
N PRO A 202 -8.49 -15.39 21.22
CA PRO A 202 -7.75 -14.29 21.84
C PRO A 202 -7.70 -14.35 23.37
N ASN A 203 -8.62 -15.08 23.99
CA ASN A 203 -8.69 -15.20 25.44
C ASN A 203 -7.81 -16.33 26.00
N LYS A 204 -7.38 -17.28 25.16
CA LYS A 204 -6.66 -18.49 25.59
C LYS A 204 -5.20 -18.51 25.16
N GLN A 205 -4.86 -17.83 24.07
CA GLN A 205 -3.55 -17.90 23.43
C GLN A 205 -2.89 -16.51 23.36
N LEU A 206 -2.83 -15.83 24.49
CA LEU A 206 -2.27 -14.48 24.59
C LEU A 206 -0.80 -14.43 24.15
N ASP A 207 0.02 -15.39 24.60
CA ASP A 207 1.45 -15.45 24.27
C ASP A 207 1.69 -15.59 22.76
N ASP A 208 0.95 -16.49 22.09
CA ASP A 208 1.06 -16.69 20.64
C ASP A 208 0.66 -15.41 19.88
N ILE A 209 -0.42 -14.76 20.31
CA ILE A 209 -0.90 -13.50 19.72
C ILE A 209 0.13 -12.40 19.88
N GLU A 210 0.78 -12.30 21.03
CA GLU A 210 1.80 -11.29 21.28
C GLU A 210 3.02 -11.47 20.35
N VAL A 211 3.48 -12.72 20.17
CA VAL A 211 4.54 -13.04 19.22
C VAL A 211 4.14 -12.66 17.79
N TRP A 212 2.93 -13.01 17.38
CA TRP A 212 2.42 -12.66 16.05
C TRP A 212 2.28 -11.15 15.85
N LYS A 213 1.78 -10.42 16.86
CA LYS A 213 1.72 -8.95 16.85
C LYS A 213 3.11 -8.35 16.71
N CYS A 214 4.10 -8.90 17.43
CA CYS A 214 5.50 -8.47 17.30
C CYS A 214 6.01 -8.66 15.86
N VAL A 215 5.81 -9.84 15.28
CA VAL A 215 6.21 -10.13 13.89
C VAL A 215 5.52 -9.16 12.91
N ALA A 216 4.19 -8.98 13.03
CA ALA A 216 3.45 -8.04 12.20
C ALA A 216 4.00 -6.62 12.31
N ASN A 217 4.25 -6.14 13.53
CA ASN A 217 4.82 -4.82 13.78
C ASN A 217 6.21 -4.65 13.17
N VAL A 218 7.06 -5.68 13.19
CA VAL A 218 8.38 -5.65 12.54
C VAL A 218 8.24 -5.52 11.02
N PHE A 219 7.37 -6.30 10.38
CA PHE A 219 7.16 -6.23 8.93
C PHE A 219 6.58 -4.89 8.49
N VAL A 220 5.63 -4.38 9.26
CA VAL A 220 5.08 -3.03 9.11
C VAL A 220 6.18 -1.97 9.26
N ALA A 221 7.05 -2.11 10.25
CA ALA A 221 8.15 -1.18 10.48
C ALA A 221 9.19 -1.22 9.34
N CYS A 222 9.42 -2.39 8.75
CA CYS A 222 10.28 -2.53 7.57
C CYS A 222 9.76 -1.71 6.38
N ASP A 223 8.44 -1.60 6.18
CA ASP A 223 7.88 -0.78 5.08
C ASP A 223 8.32 0.69 5.18
N MET A 224 8.40 1.22 6.41
CA MET A 224 8.81 2.60 6.68
C MET A 224 10.23 2.90 6.21
N VAL A 225 11.07 1.87 6.06
CA VAL A 225 12.44 1.96 5.55
C VAL A 225 12.48 1.59 4.07
N ILE A 226 11.83 0.49 3.68
CA ILE A 226 11.90 -0.05 2.32
C ILE A 226 11.19 0.87 1.32
N THR A 227 10.02 1.41 1.66
CA THR A 227 9.24 2.28 0.76
C THR A 227 10.02 3.56 0.38
N PRO A 228 10.58 4.34 1.32
CA PRO A 228 11.43 5.48 0.97
C PRO A 228 12.69 5.10 0.20
N LEU A 229 13.36 3.99 0.56
CA LEU A 229 14.53 3.50 -0.17
C LEU A 229 14.18 3.15 -1.62
N LEU A 230 13.04 2.50 -1.86
CA LEU A 230 12.54 2.23 -3.21
C LEU A 230 12.27 3.53 -3.96
N VAL A 231 11.61 4.50 -3.34
CA VAL A 231 11.34 5.80 -3.97
C VAL A 231 12.65 6.51 -4.35
N MET A 232 13.66 6.52 -3.48
CA MET A 232 14.97 7.11 -3.78
C MET A 232 15.74 6.34 -4.85
N TYR A 233 15.63 5.01 -4.87
CA TYR A 233 16.31 4.18 -5.86
C TYR A 233 15.70 4.30 -7.27
N VAL A 234 14.38 4.50 -7.33
CA VAL A 234 13.60 4.62 -8.57
C VAL A 234 13.54 6.05 -9.10
N GLY A 235 13.76 7.04 -8.22
CA GLY A 235 13.82 8.45 -8.58
C GLY A 235 14.81 8.70 -9.72
N PRO A 236 14.62 9.80 -10.48
CA PRO A 236 15.48 10.14 -11.60
C PRO A 236 16.93 10.19 -11.10
N LYS A 237 17.71 9.16 -11.46
CA LYS A 237 19.15 9.26 -11.33
C LYS A 237 19.54 10.32 -12.33
N ASN A 238 20.06 11.43 -11.83
CA ASN A 238 20.86 12.34 -12.63
C ASN A 238 22.07 11.50 -13.07
N GLU A 239 21.91 10.68 -14.10
CA GLU A 239 23.04 10.12 -14.81
C GLU A 239 23.81 11.37 -15.25
N PRO A 240 25.03 11.59 -14.73
CA PRO A 240 25.83 12.72 -15.19
C PRO A 240 25.92 12.54 -16.68
N GLU A 241 25.33 13.51 -17.40
CA GLU A 241 25.23 13.56 -18.85
C GLU A 241 26.45 12.85 -19.41
N ALA A 242 26.22 11.67 -20.01
CA ALA A 242 27.27 10.96 -20.69
C ALA A 242 27.90 11.98 -21.62
N LYS A 243 29.10 12.42 -21.23
CA LYS A 243 29.90 13.42 -21.91
C LYS A 243 29.83 13.08 -23.38
N VAL A 244 29.19 13.95 -24.16
CA VAL A 244 29.84 14.73 -25.23
C VAL A 244 31.12 14.05 -25.78
N GLU A 245 31.01 12.81 -26.24
CA GLU A 245 32.06 12.06 -26.95
C GLU A 245 31.58 11.70 -28.38
N MET A 246 30.66 12.51 -28.92
CA MET A 246 30.45 12.58 -30.37
C MET A 246 30.82 13.94 -30.97
N GLU A 247 31.53 14.80 -30.22
CA GLU A 247 32.15 16.02 -30.77
C GLU A 247 33.65 15.82 -31.14
N LYS A 248 34.08 14.56 -31.28
CA LYS A 248 35.39 14.18 -31.84
C LYS A 248 35.32 12.88 -32.65
N ALA A 249 34.59 12.90 -33.77
CA ALA A 249 34.82 11.98 -34.88
C ALA A 249 34.34 12.63 -36.18
#